data_AF-K5VJN4-F1
#
_entry.id   AF-K5VJN4-F1
#
_cell.length_a   1.000
_cell.length_b   1.000
_cell.length_c   1.000
_cell.angle_alpha   90.00
_cell.angle_beta   90.00
_cell.angle_gamma   90.00
#
_symmetry.space_group_name_H-M   'P 1'
#
loop_
_entity.id
_entity.type
_entity.pdbx_description
1 polymer ?
#
loop_
_entity_poly.entity_id
_entity_poly.type
_entity_poly.pdbx_seq_one_letter_code
_entity_poly.pdbx_strand_id
1 'polypeptide(L)' 'MNNTTKGHKSTFRTLRILSFNVGRSWETTTSVLGQYANHYDIILFQEPGWRGVRKQPSTRNPEGDTAYGPPLNESW' A
#
# COMPACT_ATOMS: atom_id res chain seq x y z
N MET A 1 -32.31 -17.56 -38.65
CA MET A 1 -31.23 -16.70 -38.14
C MET A 1 -31.31 -16.76 -36.63
N ASN A 2 -30.39 -17.49 -35.99
CA ASN A 2 -30.47 -17.75 -34.55
C ASN A 2 -29.48 -16.81 -33.86
N ASN A 3 -29.99 -15.71 -33.29
CA ASN A 3 -29.20 -14.78 -32.52
C ASN A 3 -29.05 -15.31 -31.08
N THR A 4 -28.00 -16.09 -30.85
CA THR A 4 -27.61 -16.51 -29.51
C THR A 4 -26.82 -15.38 -28.85
N THR A 5 -27.49 -14.57 -28.02
CA THR A 5 -26.82 -13.59 -27.15
C THR A 5 -25.96 -14.33 -26.13
N LYS A 6 -24.63 -14.31 -26.33
CA LYS A 6 -23.66 -14.76 -25.33
C LYS A 6 -23.72 -13.80 -24.14
N GLY A 7 -24.42 -14.20 -23.08
CA GLY A 7 -24.36 -13.50 -21.80
C GLY A 7 -22.91 -13.45 -21.33
N HIS A 8 -22.36 -12.24 -21.17
CA HIS A 8 -21.06 -12.04 -20.55
C HIS A 8 -21.15 -12.54 -19.11
N LYS A 9 -20.46 -13.64 -18.80
CA LYS A 9 -20.28 -14.08 -17.41
C LYS A 9 -19.34 -13.08 -16.73
N SER A 10 -19.91 -12.10 -16.05
CA SER A 10 -19.15 -11.23 -15.15
C SER A 10 -18.72 -12.06 -13.94
N THR A 11 -17.44 -12.39 -13.86
CA THR A 11 -16.87 -12.99 -12.65
C THR A 11 -16.69 -11.89 -11.62
N PHE A 12 -17.48 -11.91 -10.56
CA PHE A 12 -17.28 -10.98 -9.44
C PHE A 12 -16.03 -11.41 -8.66
N ARG A 13 -15.00 -10.55 -8.66
CA ARG A 13 -13.85 -10.70 -7.78
C ARG A 13 -14.15 -10.01 -6.45
N THR A 14 -13.98 -10.71 -5.34
CA THR A 14 -14.05 -10.11 -4.00
C THR A 14 -12.85 -9.20 -3.80
N LEU A 15 -13.09 -7.93 -3.43
CA LEU A 15 -12.08 -6.96 -3.05
C LEU A 15 -11.97 -6.91 -1.52
N ARG A 16 -10.78 -7.11 -0.97
CA ARG A 16 -10.52 -7.08 0.48
C ARG A 16 -9.77 -5.79 0.82
N ILE A 17 -10.37 -4.99 1.69
CA ILE A 17 -9.80 -3.71 2.14
C ILE A 17 -9.56 -3.77 3.65
N LEU A 18 -8.34 -3.44 4.08
CA LEU A 18 -7.98 -3.25 5.49
C LEU A 18 -7.82 -1.74 5.75
N SER A 19 -8.39 -1.25 6.85
CA SER A 19 -8.18 0.11 7.32
C SER A 19 -7.82 0.09 8.80
N PHE A 20 -6.66 0.63 9.16
CA PHE A 20 -6.09 0.48 10.50
C PHE A 20 -5.25 1.69 10.93
N ASN A 21 -5.54 2.22 12.13
CA ASN A 21 -4.76 3.29 12.72
C ASN A 21 -3.55 2.68 13.43
N VAL A 22 -2.34 3.08 13.03
CA VAL A 22 -1.08 2.57 13.57
C VAL A 22 -0.47 3.48 14.63
N GLY A 23 -1.13 4.59 14.99
CA GLY A 23 -0.74 5.44 16.12
C GLY A 23 0.68 6.01 16.00
N ARG A 24 1.11 6.34 14.78
CA ARG A 24 2.46 6.82 14.42
C ARG A 24 3.57 5.81 14.72
N SER A 25 3.23 4.55 14.95
CA SER A 25 4.17 3.47 15.23
C SER A 25 4.71 2.85 13.94
N TRP A 26 6.03 2.95 13.77
CA TRP A 26 6.74 2.33 12.64
C TRP A 26 6.69 0.81 12.73
N GLU A 27 6.88 0.27 13.93
CA GLU A 27 6.88 -1.15 14.23
C GLU A 27 5.52 -1.74 13.86
N THR A 28 4.43 -1.08 14.26
CA THR A 28 3.07 -1.50 13.95
C THR A 28 2.79 -1.44 12.45
N THR A 29 3.20 -0.36 11.77
CA THR A 29 3.05 -0.24 10.31
C THR A 29 3.75 -1.40 9.58
N THR A 30 4.99 -1.70 10.00
CA THR A 30 5.81 -2.77 9.42
C THR A 30 5.21 -4.15 9.68
N SER A 31 4.72 -4.40 10.90
CA SER A 31 4.05 -5.65 11.25
C SER A 31 2.77 -5.87 10.44
N VAL A 32 1.93 -4.84 10.26
CA VAL A 32 0.71 -4.94 9.46
C VAL A 32 1.04 -5.23 8.00
N LEU A 33 2.02 -4.54 7.42
CA LEU A 33 2.45 -4.81 6.05
C LEU A 33 2.98 -6.25 5.90
N GLY A 34 3.88 -6.68 6.79
CA GLY A 34 4.45 -8.03 6.74
C GLY A 34 3.42 -9.16 6.88
N GLN A 35 2.37 -8.94 7.68
CA GLN A 35 1.33 -9.94 7.90
C GLN A 35 0.24 -9.91 6.83
N TYR A 36 -0.15 -8.74 6.34
CA TYR A 36 -1.43 -8.59 5.63
C TYR A 36 -1.31 -8.14 4.16
N ALA A 37 -0.13 -7.71 3.67
CA ALA A 37 0.04 -7.26 2.29
C ALA A 37 -0.41 -8.30 1.24
N ASN A 38 -0.20 -9.59 1.51
CA ASN A 38 -0.61 -10.68 0.61
C ASN A 38 -2.07 -11.14 0.83
N HIS A 39 -2.76 -10.60 1.84
CA HIS A 39 -4.12 -11.00 2.22
C HIS A 39 -5.16 -9.93 1.96
N TYR A 40 -4.77 -8.71 1.62
CA TYR A 40 -5.68 -7.62 1.30
C TYR A 40 -5.28 -7.01 -0.02
N ASP A 41 -6.26 -6.63 -0.83
CA ASP A 41 -6.01 -5.96 -2.10
C ASP A 41 -5.63 -4.49 -1.87
N ILE A 42 -6.15 -3.88 -0.80
CA ILE A 42 -5.88 -2.49 -0.40
C ILE A 42 -5.71 -2.41 1.12
N ILE A 43 -4.65 -1.74 1.58
CA ILE A 43 -4.42 -1.43 3.00
C ILE A 43 -4.31 0.09 3.16
N LEU A 44 -5.12 0.63 4.07
CA LEU A 44 -5.18 2.06 4.41
C LEU A 44 -4.68 2.26 5.84
N PHE A 45 -3.64 3.08 6.01
CA PHE A 45 -3.11 3.44 7.32
C PHE A 45 -3.55 4.84 7.75
N GLN A 46 -4.09 4.96 8.96
CA GLN A 46 -4.19 6.24 9.66
C GLN A 46 -3.00 6.43 10.59
N GLU A 47 -2.52 7.66 10.67
CA GLU A 47 -1.34 8.03 11.47
C GLU A 47 -0.13 7.11 11.21
N PRO A 48 0.32 6.95 9.97
CA PRO A 48 1.44 6.08 9.66
C PRO A 48 2.73 6.51 10.40
N GLY A 49 3.40 5.55 11.03
CA GLY A 49 4.75 5.76 11.52
C GLY A 49 5.71 5.66 10.35
N TRP A 50 6.43 6.74 10.05
CA TRP A 50 7.39 6.79 8.94
C TRP A 50 8.82 6.78 9.46
N ARG A 51 9.68 5.94 8.88
CA ARG A 51 11.13 6.09 8.97
C ARG A 51 11.57 6.92 7.77
N GLY A 52 12.62 7.72 7.88
CA GLY A 52 13.20 8.36 6.70
C GLY A 52 13.68 7.30 5.72
N VAL A 53 13.15 7.25 4.50
CA VAL A 53 13.37 6.14 3.56
C VAL A 53 14.17 6.55 2.32
N ARG A 54 14.12 7.83 1.93
CA ARG A 54 14.81 8.30 0.71
C ARG A 54 15.61 9.56 1.01
N LYS A 55 16.72 9.75 0.31
CA LYS A 55 17.35 11.07 0.18
C LYS A 55 16.88 11.66 -1.14
N GLN A 56 16.08 12.72 -1.08
CA GLN A 56 15.59 13.39 -2.28
C GLN A 56 16.34 14.72 -2.45
N PRO A 57 17.09 14.92 -3.55
CA PRO A 57 17.73 16.19 -3.85
C PRO A 57 16.73 17.33 -3.73
N SER A 58 17.11 18.38 -3.02
CA SER A 58 16.30 19.58 -2.86
C SER A 58 17.06 20.79 -3.37
N THR A 59 16.35 21.90 -3.58
CA THR A 59 16.96 23.17 -3.98
C THR A 59 17.97 23.70 -2.97
N ARG A 60 17.96 23.19 -1.74
CA ARG A 60 18.87 23.57 -0.65
C ARG A 60 19.94 22.52 -0.35
N ASN A 61 19.72 21.27 -0.75
CA ASN A 61 20.62 20.15 -0.47
C ASN A 61 20.73 19.22 -1.70
N PRO A 62 21.81 19.35 -2.50
CA PRO A 62 22.07 18.49 -3.65
C PRO A 62 22.29 17.01 -3.27
N GLU A 63 22.75 16.74 -2.05
CA GLU A 63 22.97 15.37 -1.53
C GLU A 63 21.66 14.70 -1.07
N GLY A 64 20.59 15.48 -0.98
CA GLY A 64 19.23 15.05 -0.72
C GLY A 64 18.82 15.07 0.74
N ASP A 65 17.59 15.54 0.96
CA ASP A 65 16.95 15.57 2.26
C ASP A 65 16.22 14.26 2.53
N THR A 66 16.15 13.88 3.80
CA THR A 66 15.41 12.70 4.22
C THR A 66 13.92 12.86 3.93
N ALA A 67 13.40 12.02 3.03
CA ALA A 67 11.98 11.88 2.77
C ALA A 67 11.41 10.72 3.61
N TYR A 68 10.32 11.02 4.31
CA TYR A 68 9.61 10.07 5.17
C TYR A 68 8.58 9.28 4.35
N GLY A 69 8.50 7.98 4.56
CA GLY A 69 7.57 7.13 3.82
C GLY A 69 7.45 5.70 4.38
N PRO A 70 6.61 4.86 3.75
CA PRO A 70 6.45 3.46 4.13
C PRO A 70 7.75 2.67 3.92
N PRO A 71 7.94 1.56 4.66
CA PRO A 71 9.07 0.69 4.40
C PRO A 71 9.06 0.17 2.96
N LEU A 72 10.24 0.13 2.34
CA LEU A 72 10.44 -0.46 1.03
C LEU A 72 10.75 -1.94 1.23
N ASN A 73 9.79 -2.81 0.92
CA ASN A 73 10.01 -4.24 0.77
C ASN A 73 9.63 -4.61 -0.66
N GLU A 74 10.49 -5.34 -1.36
CA GLU A 74 10.24 -5.76 -2.74
C GLU A 74 9.06 -6.75 -2.87
N SER A 75 8.61 -7.32 -1.75
CA SER A 75 7.55 -8.33 -1.69
C SER A 75 6.17 -7.78 -1.30
N TRP A 76 6.05 -6.47 -1.05
CA TRP A 76 4.79 -5.78 -0.74
C TRP A 76 4.38 -4.87 -1.90
#